data_AF-A0A3B9J614-F1
#
_entry.id   AF-A0A3B9J614-F1
#
_cell.length_a   1.000
_cell.length_b   1.000
_cell.length_c   1.000
_cell.angle_alpha   90.00
_cell.angle_beta   90.00
_cell.angle_gamma   90.00
#
_symmetry.space_group_name_H-M   'P 1'
#
loop_
_entity.id
_entity.type
_entity.pdbx_description
1 polymer ?
#
loop_
_entity_poly.entity_id
_entity_poly.type
_entity_poly.pdbx_seq_one_letter_code
_entity_poly.pdbx_strand_id
1 'polypeptide(L)' 'KICDNAPLTIRAAKAATDEWTKPSDLQNFDEINELVNACFDSTDYQEGVAAFMAKRKPRFTGR' A
#
# COMPACT_ATOMS: atom_id res chain seq x y z
N LYS A 1 4.43 -8.38 -12.46
CA LYS A 1 5.40 -7.25 -12.51
C LYS A 1 5.00 -6.23 -11.45
N ILE A 2 5.87 -5.33 -11.00
CA ILE A 2 5.50 -4.33 -9.96
C ILE A 2 4.31 -3.47 -10.41
N CYS A 3 4.20 -3.17 -11.71
CA CYS A 3 3.08 -2.43 -12.29
C CYS A 3 1.71 -3.11 -12.19
N ASP A 4 1.66 -4.40 -11.83
CA ASP A 4 0.40 -5.15 -11.70
C ASP A 4 -0.15 -5.11 -10.25
N ASN A 5 0.58 -4.47 -9.33
CA ASN A 5 0.21 -4.38 -7.92
C ASN A 5 -0.56 -3.08 -7.62
N ALA A 6 -1.30 -3.06 -6.50
CA ALA A 6 -2.02 -1.88 -6.05
C ALA A 6 -1.04 -0.70 -5.86
N PRO A 7 -1.20 0.41 -6.60
CA PRO A 7 -0.25 1.52 -6.55
C PRO A 7 -0.07 2.13 -5.15
N LEU A 8 -1.16 2.21 -4.37
CA LEU A 8 -1.10 2.73 -3.00
C LEU A 8 -0.30 1.78 -2.08
N THR A 9 -0.52 0.47 -2.19
CA THR A 9 0.24 -0.52 -1.41
C THR A 9 1.74 -0.47 -1.73
N ILE A 10 2.11 -0.35 -3.00
CA ILE A 10 3.53 -0.24 -3.39
C ILE A 10 4.15 1.06 -2.85
N ARG A 11 3.40 2.16 -2.86
CA ARG A 11 3.84 3.43 -2.28
C ARG A 11 4.06 3.33 -0.78
N ALA A 12 3.11 2.76 -0.04
CA ALA A 12 3.23 2.57 1.40
C ALA A 12 4.40 1.65 1.77
N ALA A 13 4.59 0.53 1.05
CA ALA A 13 5.69 -0.38 1.31
C ALA A 13 7.06 0.27 1.07
N LYS A 14 7.18 1.08 -0.01
CA LYS A 14 8.40 1.84 -0.28
C LYS A 14 8.63 2.89 0.82
N ALA A 15 7.62 3.69 1.14
CA ALA A 15 7.74 4.73 2.17
C ALA A 15 8.14 4.13 3.53
N ALA A 16 7.54 3.01 3.93
CA ALA A 16 7.91 2.31 5.15
C ALA A 16 9.36 1.82 5.11
N THR A 17 9.82 1.29 3.98
CA THR A 17 11.22 0.86 3.81
C THR A 17 12.18 2.04 3.94
N ASP A 18 11.87 3.15 3.25
CA ASP A 18 12.67 4.38 3.32
C ASP A 18 12.71 4.91 4.77
N GLU A 19 11.58 4.89 5.49
CA GLU A 19 11.47 5.30 6.89
C GLU A 19 12.39 4.49 7.81
N TRP A 20 12.36 3.16 7.68
CA TRP A 20 13.19 2.26 8.47
C TRP A 20 14.69 2.45 8.25
N THR A 21 15.10 3.03 7.12
CA THR A 21 16.51 3.32 6.84
C THR A 21 17.01 4.65 7.44
N LYS A 22 16.11 5.47 7.99
CA LYS A 22 16.50 6.72 8.66
C LYS A 22 17.12 6.46 10.04
N PRO A 23 18.01 7.35 10.52
CA PRO A 23 18.40 7.41 11.92
C PRO A 23 17.16 7.44 12.84
N SER A 24 17.22 6.75 13.98
CA SER A 24 16.06 6.54 14.86
C SER A 24 15.38 7.82 15.35
N ASP A 25 16.16 8.90 15.49
CA ASP A 25 15.70 10.24 15.89
C ASP A 25 15.01 11.02 14.76
N LEU A 26 15.13 10.54 13.51
CA LEU A 26 14.54 11.13 12.32
C LEU A 26 13.38 10.30 11.75
N GLN A 27 13.02 9.21 12.42
CA GLN A 27 11.93 8.34 12.02
C GLN A 27 10.56 8.97 12.37
N ASN A 28 9.64 8.94 11.41
CA ASN A 28 8.25 9.32 11.56
C ASN A 28 7.33 8.16 11.12
N PHE A 29 6.93 7.32 12.08
CA PHE A 29 6.02 6.22 11.81
C PHE A 29 4.55 6.65 11.73
N ASP A 30 4.19 7.84 12.19
CA ASP A 30 2.82 8.35 12.09
C ASP A 30 2.44 8.60 10.62
N GLU A 31 3.35 9.19 9.83
CA GLU A 31 3.17 9.34 8.38
C GLU A 31 3.02 7.98 7.67
N ILE A 32 3.74 6.96 8.12
CA ILE A 32 3.61 5.60 7.57
C ILE A 32 2.25 5.00 7.92
N ASN A 33 1.77 5.19 9.14
CA ASN A 33 0.45 4.73 9.55
C ASN A 33 -0.66 5.40 8.72
N GLU A 34 -0.55 6.69 8.41
CA GLU A 34 -1.49 7.38 7.51
C GLU A 34 -1.50 6.78 6.10
N LEU A 35 -0.33 6.49 5.54
CA LEU A 35 -0.21 5.83 4.23
C LEU A 35 -0.83 4.42 4.23
N VAL A 36 -0.64 3.68 5.32
CA VAL A 36 -1.22 2.34 5.48
C VAL A 36 -2.75 2.43 5.58
N ASN A 37 -3.28 3.36 6.37
CA ASN A 37 -4.73 3.58 6.47
C ASN A 37 -5.33 3.96 5.11
N ALA A 38 -4.70 4.88 4.38
CA ALA A 38 -5.12 5.25 3.03
C ALA A 38 -5.11 4.06 2.05
N CYS A 39 -4.22 3.08 2.24
CA CYS A 39 -4.27 1.84 1.46
C CYS A 39 -5.49 0.99 1.82
N PHE A 40 -5.82 0.84 3.10
CA PHE A 40 -6.98 0.04 3.54
C PHE A 40 -8.31 0.66 3.14
N ASP A 41 -8.41 1.99 3.15
CA ASP A 41 -9.60 2.73 2.75
C ASP A 41 -9.77 2.82 1.22
N SER A 42 -8.78 2.35 0.46
CA SER A 42 -8.78 2.44 -1.01
C SER A 42 -9.75 1.47 -1.68
N THR A 43 -10.22 1.84 -2.86
CA THR A 43 -11.00 0.94 -3.73
C THR A 43 -10.15 -0.23 -4.22
N ASP A 44 -8.84 -0.05 -4.33
CA ASP A 44 -7.89 -1.11 -4.67
C ASP A 44 -7.82 -2.20 -3.61
N TYR A 45 -7.96 -1.85 -2.32
CA TYR A 45 -8.02 -2.86 -1.25
C TYR A 45 -9.29 -3.71 -1.38
N GLN A 46 -10.45 -3.07 -1.57
CA GLN A 46 -11.71 -3.76 -1.77
C GLN A 46 -11.68 -4.66 -3.00
N GLU A 47 -11.14 -4.18 -4.11
CA GLU A 47 -10.94 -4.96 -5.36
C GLU A 47 -9.96 -6.11 -5.16
N GLY A 48 -8.88 -5.91 -4.43
CA GLY A 48 -7.91 -6.96 -4.10
C GLY A 48 -8.58 -8.11 -3.35
N VAL A 49 -9.38 -7.79 -2.33
CA VAL A 49 -10.15 -8.78 -1.56
C VAL A 49 -11.18 -9.48 -2.47
N ALA A 50 -11.96 -8.72 -3.24
CA ALA A 50 -12.98 -9.28 -4.13
C ALA A 50 -12.37 -10.20 -5.21
N ALA A 51 -11.26 -9.79 -5.82
CA ALA A 51 -10.55 -10.57 -6.82
C ALA A 51 -9.95 -11.85 -6.25
N PHE A 52 -9.37 -11.77 -5.05
CA PHE A 52 -8.84 -12.93 -4.34
C PHE A 52 -9.95 -13.96 -4.04
N MET A 53 -11.07 -13.51 -3.49
CA MET A 53 -12.23 -14.37 -3.21
C MET A 53 -12.81 -15.01 -4.47
N ALA A 54 -12.82 -14.27 -5.58
CA ALA A 54 -13.29 -14.77 -6.88
C ALA A 54 -12.23 -15.53 -7.70
N LYS A 55 -11.02 -15.76 -7.15
CA LYS A 55 -9.88 -16.41 -7.85
C LYS A 55 -9.56 -15.81 -9.23
N ARG A 56 -9.72 -14.49 -9.37
CA ARG A 56 -9.42 -13.74 -10.58
C ARG A 56 -8.28 -12.75 -10.34
N LYS A 57 -7.72 -12.21 -11.42
CA LYS A 57 -6.75 -11.12 -11.31
C LYS A 57 -7.46 -9.81 -10.88
N PRO A 58 -6.91 -9.06 -9.92
CA PRO A 58 -7.44 -7.75 -9.55
C PRO A 58 -7.17 -6.71 -10.63
N ARG A 59 -8.01 -5.67 -10.68
CA ARG A 59 -7.83 -4.49 -11.54
C ARG A 59 -7.64 -3.24 -10.69
N PHE A 60 -6.39 -2.96 -10.35
CA PHE A 60 -6.05 -1.78 -9.56
C PHE A 60 -6.09 -0.50 -10.39
N THR A 61 -6.56 0.59 -9.79
CA THR A 61 -6.72 1.91 -10.42
C THR A 61 -5.97 3.03 -9.69
N GLY A 62 -5.38 2.74 -8.53
CA GLY A 62 -4.61 3.70 -7.73
C GLY A 62 -5.48 4.66 -6.93
N ARG A 63 -6.67 4.22 -6.51
CA ARG A 63 -7.66 5.00 -5.75
C ARG A 63 -8.17 4.22 -4.56
#